data_AF-A0A496RPD9-F1
#
_entry.id   AF-A0A496RPD9-F1
#
_cell.length_a   1.000
_cell.length_b   1.000
_cell.length_c   1.000
_cell.angle_alpha   90.00
_cell.angle_beta   90.00
_cell.angle_gamma   90.00
#
_symmetry.space_group_name_H-M   'P 1'
#
loop_
_entity.id
_entity.type
_entity.pdbx_description
1 polymer ?
#
loop_
_entity_poly.entity_id
_entity_poly.type
_entity_poly.pdbx_seq_one_letter_code
_entity_poly.pdbx_strand_id
1 'polypeptide(L)'
;KFALQKVWEKEFFVDAIKQLKNSTDIAISDESIISVSMESKDKKLAAEIANFYLTNLDRMNAQLELTSAKPIVRILDIAKPAEKKCKPKIKLNILISGVIALLFSLILAFFRDFVTHNRNLQASSKK
;
A
#
# COMPACT_ATOMS: atom_id res chain seq x y z
N LYS A 1 -13.97 3.29 19.59
CA LYS A 1 -14.51 4.09 18.46
C LYS A 1 -14.67 3.26 17.17
N PHE A 2 -13.62 2.68 16.59
CA PHE A 2 -13.68 2.07 15.24
C PHE A 2 -13.76 0.53 15.18
N ALA A 3 -13.90 -0.17 16.31
CA ALA A 3 -14.00 -1.64 16.37
C ALA A 3 -12.96 -2.38 15.49
N LEU A 4 -11.70 -1.92 15.51
CA LEU A 4 -10.63 -2.34 14.59
C LEU A 4 -10.37 -3.85 14.54
N GLN A 5 -10.58 -4.54 15.66
CA GLN A 5 -10.47 -5.98 15.76
C GLN A 5 -11.48 -6.70 14.84
N LYS A 6 -12.71 -6.20 14.74
CA LYS A 6 -13.74 -6.72 13.84
C LYS A 6 -13.44 -6.34 12.39
N VAL A 7 -13.01 -5.10 12.16
CA VAL A 7 -12.73 -4.57 10.81
C VAL A 7 -11.61 -5.35 10.11
N TRP A 8 -10.58 -5.74 10.86
CA TRP A 8 -9.44 -6.49 10.32
C TRP A 8 -9.44 -7.97 10.68
N GLU A 9 -10.56 -8.47 11.23
CA GLU A 9 -10.75 -9.87 11.61
C GLU A 9 -9.55 -10.44 12.39
N LYS A 10 -9.09 -9.68 13.40
CA LYS A 10 -7.96 -10.07 14.25
C LYS A 10 -8.45 -10.79 15.49
N GLU A 11 -7.77 -11.87 15.84
CA GLU A 11 -8.06 -12.65 17.04
C GLU A 11 -7.79 -11.83 18.31
N PHE A 12 -6.65 -11.12 18.36
CA PHE A 12 -6.26 -10.30 19.50
C PHE A 12 -6.32 -8.80 19.21
N PHE A 13 -6.72 -8.03 20.23
CA PHE A 13 -6.73 -6.57 20.17
C PHE A 13 -5.35 -5.98 19.86
N VAL A 14 -4.29 -6.58 20.42
CA VAL A 14 -2.90 -6.17 20.19
C VAL A 14 -2.53 -6.24 18.71
N ASP A 15 -2.97 -7.28 18.00
CA ASP A 15 -2.72 -7.42 16.57
C ASP A 15 -3.46 -6.38 15.75
N ALA A 16 -4.67 -6.00 16.15
CA ALA A 16 -5.42 -4.91 15.52
C ALA A 16 -4.70 -3.56 15.71
N ILE A 17 -4.13 -3.31 16.89
CA ILE A 17 -3.33 -2.10 17.14
C ILE A 17 -2.02 -2.12 16.34
N LYS A 18 -1.34 -3.27 16.28
CA LYS A 18 -0.14 -3.45 15.47
C LYS A 18 -0.45 -3.19 13.99
N GLN A 19 -1.57 -3.69 13.49
CA GLN A 19 -2.04 -3.43 12.13
C GLN A 19 -2.33 -1.94 11.91
N LEU A 20 -3.02 -1.27 12.85
CA LEU A 20 -3.26 0.18 12.77
C LEU A 20 -1.95 0.95 12.66
N LYS A 21 -0.99 0.64 13.53
CA LYS A 21 0.33 1.29 13.54
C LYS A 21 1.05 1.09 12.21
N ASN A 22 1.05 -0.12 11.68
CA ASN A 22 1.70 -0.43 10.40
C ASN A 22 0.99 0.20 9.19
N SER A 23 -0.30 0.51 9.31
CA SER A 23 -1.10 1.13 8.27
C SER A 23 -1.15 2.66 8.37
N THR A 24 -0.65 3.23 9.47
CA THR A 24 -0.57 4.69 9.67
C THR A 24 0.86 5.14 9.42
N ASP A 25 1.05 6.13 8.56
CA ASP A 25 2.33 6.79 8.32
C ASP A 25 2.24 8.24 8.80
N ILE A 26 3.20 8.65 9.62
CA ILE A 26 3.30 10.02 10.13
C ILE A 26 4.67 10.55 9.75
N ALA A 27 4.68 11.55 8.88
CA ALA A 27 5.89 12.18 8.38
C ALA A 27 5.91 13.67 8.77
N ILE A 28 7.11 14.18 9.02
CA ILE A 28 7.36 15.61 9.22
C ILE A 28 8.17 16.07 7.99
N SER A 29 7.63 17.06 7.28
CA SER A 29 8.33 17.68 6.15
C SER A 29 9.30 18.74 6.64
N ASP A 30 10.30 19.07 5.82
CA ASP A 30 11.29 20.12 6.13
C ASP A 30 10.65 21.50 6.38
N GLU A 31 9.47 21.73 5.80
CA GLU A 31 8.66 22.94 5.99
C GLU A 31 7.81 22.91 7.29
N SER A 32 8.14 22.06 8.26
CA SER A 32 7.41 21.88 9.53
C SER A 32 5.95 21.41 9.36
N ILE A 33 5.63 20.76 8.24
CA ILE A 33 4.30 20.19 7.99
C ILE A 33 4.27 18.75 8.50
N ILE A 34 3.35 18.46 9.42
CA ILE A 34 3.07 17.09 9.86
C ILE A 34 1.99 16.52 8.97
N SER A 35 2.32 15.43 8.28
CA SER A 35 1.39 14.69 7.42
C SER A 35 1.02 13.38 8.10
N VAL A 36 -0.28 13.16 8.30
CA VAL A 36 -0.84 11.91 8.84
C VAL A 36 -1.58 11.19 7.73
N SER A 37 -1.06 10.04 7.32
CA SER A 37 -1.65 9.20 6.27
C SER A 37 -2.10 7.87 6.86
N MET A 38 -3.29 7.41 6.47
CA MET A 38 -3.82 6.11 6.87
C MET A 38 -4.20 5.29 5.65
N GLU A 39 -3.67 4.08 5.55
CA GLU A 39 -4.00 3.14 4.49
C GLU A 39 -5.05 2.14 4.98
N SER A 40 -6.19 2.09 4.30
CA SER A 40 -7.21 1.06 4.52
C SER A 40 -7.86 0.63 3.22
N LYS A 41 -8.44 -0.57 3.22
CA LYS A 41 -9.30 -1.05 2.13
C LYS A 41 -10.54 -0.16 2.00
N ASP A 42 -11.09 0.27 3.12
CA ASP A 42 -12.22 1.20 3.15
C ASP A 42 -11.71 2.66 3.18
N LYS A 43 -12.06 3.39 2.13
CA LYS A 43 -11.72 4.80 1.93
C LYS A 43 -12.31 5.71 3.00
N LYS A 44 -13.53 5.41 3.47
CA LYS A 44 -14.22 6.20 4.50
C LYS A 44 -13.52 6.01 5.83
N LEU A 45 -13.29 4.75 6.21
CA LEU A 45 -12.58 4.41 7.44
C LEU A 45 -11.19 5.05 7.51
N ALA A 46 -10.43 5.04 6.40
CA ALA A 46 -9.11 5.68 6.35
C ALA A 46 -9.19 7.17 6.70
N ALA A 47 -10.10 7.90 6.06
CA ALA A 47 -10.29 9.33 6.32
C ALA A 47 -10.79 9.59 7.75
N GLU A 48 -11.71 8.79 8.25
CA GLU A 48 -12.21 8.92 9.62
C GLU A 48 -11.14 8.70 10.68
N ILE A 49 -10.27 7.70 10.48
CA ILE A 49 -9.14 7.43 11.39
C ILE A 49 -8.12 8.57 11.33
N ALA A 50 -7.77 9.06 10.14
CA ALA A 50 -6.86 10.19 9.97
C ALA A 50 -7.41 11.45 10.65
N ASN A 51 -8.68 11.80 10.40
CA ASN A 51 -9.36 12.91 11.08
C ASN A 51 -9.43 12.72 12.60
N PHE A 52 -9.59 11.48 13.08
CA PHE A 52 -9.56 11.21 14.50
C PHE A 52 -8.21 11.51 15.14
N TYR A 53 -7.09 11.24 14.46
CA TYR A 53 -5.78 11.69 14.94
C TYR A 53 -5.72 13.21 15.06
N LEU A 54 -6.23 13.94 14.06
CA LEU A 54 -6.28 15.41 14.10
C LEU A 54 -7.11 15.92 15.28
N THR A 55 -8.28 15.34 15.53
CA THR A 55 -9.13 15.73 16.68
C THR A 55 -8.43 15.49 18.02
N ASN A 56 -7.70 14.37 18.17
CA ASN A 56 -6.98 14.11 19.41
C ASN A 56 -5.80 15.08 19.58
N LEU A 57 -5.10 15.39 18.48
CA LEU A 57 -4.02 16.37 18.48
C LEU A 57 -4.52 17.76 18.88
N ASP A 58 -5.65 18.18 18.33
CA ASP A 58 -6.31 19.44 18.70
C ASP A 58 -6.71 19.47 20.18
N ARG A 59 -7.27 18.36 20.69
CA ARG A 59 -7.60 18.23 22.12
C ARG A 59 -6.37 18.34 23.02
N MET A 60 -5.27 17.71 22.62
CA MET A 60 -4.00 17.80 23.35
C MET A 60 -3.43 19.22 23.30
N ASN A 61 -3.51 19.88 22.14
CA ASN A 61 -3.12 21.28 22.01
C ASN A 61 -3.93 22.19 22.92
N ALA A 62 -5.26 22.04 22.96
CA ALA A 62 -6.12 22.86 23.82
C ALA A 62 -5.79 22.67 25.31
N GLN A 63 -5.46 21.43 25.73
CA GLN A 63 -4.99 21.17 27.09
C GLN A 63 -3.65 21.86 27.38
N LEU A 64 -2.77 21.92 26.38
CA LEU A 64 -1.47 22.59 26.50
C LEU A 64 -1.58 24.11 26.43
N GLU A 65 -2.54 24.68 25.69
CA GLU A 65 -2.81 26.13 25.69
C GLU A 65 -3.24 26.64 27.07
N LEU A 66 -4.00 25.83 27.82
CA LEU A 66 -4.31 26.12 29.23
C LEU A 66 -3.06 26.12 30.13
N THR A 67 -1.97 25.49 29.69
CA THR A 67 -0.72 25.31 30.44
C THR A 67 0.44 26.16 29.90
N SER A 68 0.38 26.63 28.66
CA SER A 68 1.41 27.38 27.92
C SER A 68 0.77 28.31 26.91
N ALA A 69 1.23 29.56 26.81
CA ALA A 69 0.54 30.62 26.07
C ALA A 69 0.55 30.52 24.52
N LYS A 70 1.07 29.44 23.92
CA LYS A 70 1.19 29.31 22.45
C LYS A 70 0.81 27.91 21.94
N PRO A 71 -0.04 27.79 20.89
CA PRO A 71 -0.34 26.51 20.26
C PRO A 71 0.90 25.89 19.61
N ILE A 72 1.06 24.57 19.78
CA ILE A 72 2.23 23.82 19.29
C ILE A 72 2.08 23.46 17.82
N VAL A 73 0.89 23.07 17.38
CA VAL A 73 0.61 22.69 15.97
C VAL A 73 -0.76 23.20 15.53
N ARG A 74 -0.93 23.46 14.23
CA ARG A 74 -2.19 23.91 13.63
C ARG A 74 -2.62 22.92 12.54
N ILE A 75 -3.90 22.56 12.55
CA ILE A 75 -4.50 21.75 11.47
C ILE A 75 -4.62 22.61 10.22
N LEU A 76 -4.06 22.13 9.11
CA LEU A 76 -4.09 22.84 7.82
C LEU A 76 -5.16 22.29 6.87
N ASP A 77 -5.29 20.96 6.78
CA ASP A 77 -6.30 20.29 5.96
C ASP A 77 -6.84 19.06 6.69
N ILE A 78 -8.11 18.75 6.43
CA ILE A 78 -8.79 17.57 6.95
C ILE A 78 -8.71 16.43 5.94
N ALA A 79 -8.61 15.20 6.44
CA ALA A 79 -8.57 14.03 5.58
C ALA A 79 -9.94 13.82 4.90
N LYS A 80 -9.93 13.80 3.57
CA LYS A 80 -11.09 13.38 2.76
C LYS A 80 -10.92 11.93 2.31
N PRO A 81 -12.01 11.17 2.11
CA PRO A 81 -11.94 9.82 1.56
C PRO A 81 -11.18 9.80 0.23
N ALA A 82 -10.25 8.86 0.08
CA ALA A 82 -9.41 8.78 -1.11
C ALA A 82 -10.21 8.48 -2.38
N GLU A 83 -10.03 9.28 -3.43
CA GLU A 83 -10.70 9.06 -4.72
C GLU A 83 -10.06 7.92 -5.51
N LYS A 84 -8.72 7.85 -5.52
CA LYS A 84 -7.94 6.86 -6.28
C LYS A 84 -7.18 5.92 -5.34
N LYS A 85 -6.96 4.69 -5.81
CA LYS A 85 -6.15 3.69 -5.09
C LYS A 85 -4.67 4.08 -5.16
N CYS A 86 -3.96 4.08 -4.03
CA CYS A 86 -2.52 4.33 -3.98
C CYS A 86 -1.68 3.08 -4.36
N LYS A 87 -2.22 1.87 -4.16
CA LYS A 87 -1.55 0.57 -4.39
C LYS A 87 -2.55 -0.48 -4.94
N PRO A 88 -2.11 -1.50 -5.71
CA PRO A 88 -0.82 -1.63 -6.41
C PRO A 88 -0.77 -0.81 -7.71
N LYS A 89 0.42 -0.60 -8.28
CA LYS A 89 0.61 0.08 -9.57
C LYS A 89 0.24 -0.83 -10.75
N ILE A 90 -1.06 -1.03 -10.97
CA ILE A 90 -1.60 -2.02 -11.92
C ILE A 90 -0.99 -1.89 -13.32
N LYS A 91 -0.85 -0.66 -13.84
CA LYS A 91 -0.26 -0.42 -15.17
C LYS A 91 1.17 -0.96 -15.30
N LEU A 92 1.98 -0.81 -14.26
CA LEU A 92 3.36 -1.28 -14.26
C LEU A 92 3.42 -2.82 -14.28
N ASN A 93 2.60 -3.47 -13.46
CA ASN A 93 2.54 -4.94 -13.41
C ASN A 93 2.07 -5.53 -14.74
N ILE A 94 1.10 -4.90 -15.41
CA ILE A 94 0.63 -5.32 -16.74
C ILE A 94 1.75 -5.23 -17.78
N LEU A 95 2.53 -4.14 -17.76
CA LEU A 95 3.64 -3.96 -18.70
C LEU A 95 4.70 -5.05 -18.53
N ILE A 96 5.12 -5.32 -17.29
CA ILE A 96 6.12 -6.36 -16.97
C ILE A 96 5.62 -7.73 -17.41
N SER A 97 4.35 -8.05 -17.15
CA SER A 97 3.73 -9.29 -17.60
C SER A 97 3.77 -9.46 -19.13
N GLY A 98 3.48 -8.38 -19.87
CA GLY A 98 3.58 -8.39 -21.33
C GLY A 98 4.98 -8.69 -21.85
N VAL A 99 6.01 -8.07 -21.25
CA VAL A 99 7.41 -8.32 -21.63
C VAL A 99 7.83 -9.75 -21.33
N ILE A 100 7.48 -10.26 -20.14
CA ILE A 100 7.78 -11.64 -19.74
C ILE A 100 7.11 -12.63 -20.69
N ALA A 101 5.85 -12.43 -21.05
CA ALA A 101 5.12 -13.32 -21.96
C ALA A 101 5.76 -13.37 -23.37
N LEU A 102 6.22 -12.23 -23.89
CA LEU A 102 6.92 -12.17 -25.18
C LEU A 102 8.25 -12.93 -25.14
N LEU A 103 9.04 -12.74 -24.08
CA LEU A 103 10.30 -13.48 -23.92
C LEU A 103 10.06 -14.98 -23.76
N PHE A 104 9.07 -15.38 -22.96
CA PHE A 104 8.69 -16.79 -22.81
C PHE A 104 8.24 -17.42 -24.14
N SER A 105 7.50 -16.66 -24.96
CA SER A 105 7.08 -17.14 -26.28
C SER A 105 8.26 -17.41 -27.20
N LEU A 106 9.26 -16.53 -27.22
CA LEU A 106 10.51 -16.73 -27.97
C LEU A 106 11.26 -17.97 -27.48
N ILE A 107 11.43 -18.10 -26.15
CA ILE A 107 12.10 -19.27 -25.55
C ILE A 107 11.40 -20.57 -25.95
N LEU A 108 10.07 -20.62 -25.90
CA LEU A 108 9.30 -21.80 -26.29
C LEU A 108 9.41 -22.11 -27.79
N ALA A 109 9.46 -21.09 -28.65
CA ALA A 109 9.65 -21.27 -30.08
C ALA A 109 11.00 -21.95 -30.39
N PHE A 110 12.09 -21.46 -29.79
CA PHE A 110 13.40 -22.09 -29.92
C PHE A 110 13.45 -23.48 -29.32
N PHE A 111 12.82 -23.69 -28.16
CA PHE A 111 12.80 -25.01 -27.52
C PHE A 111 12.10 -26.05 -28.39
N ARG A 112 10.97 -25.68 -29.02
CA ARG A 112 10.26 -26.54 -29.96
C ARG A 112 11.12 -26.89 -31.18
N ASP A 113 11.85 -25.91 -31.72
CA ASP A 113 12.75 -26.13 -32.85
C ASP A 113 13.90 -27.07 -32.48
N PHE A 114 14.53 -26.84 -31.33
CA PHE A 114 15.61 -27.68 -30.79
C PHE A 114 15.20 -29.16 -30.63
N VAL A 115 14.04 -29.42 -30.02
CA VAL A 115 13.52 -30.79 -29.85
C VAL A 115 13.26 -31.46 -31.21
N THR A 116 12.70 -30.71 -32.15
CA THR A 116 12.39 -31.22 -33.49
C THR A 116 13.67 -31.59 -34.25
N HIS A 117 14.70 -30.73 -34.17
CA HIS A 117 15.99 -30.94 -34.81
C HIS A 117 16.70 -32.20 -34.28
N ASN A 118 16.78 -32.37 -32.95
CA ASN A 118 17.42 -33.54 -32.35
C ASN A 118 16.74 -34.86 -32.71
N ARG A 119 15.40 -34.86 -32.88
CA ARG A 119 14.67 -36.06 -33.29
C ARG A 119 14.99 -36.48 -34.73
N ASN A 120 15.20 -35.52 -35.63
CA ASN A 120 15.54 -35.80 -37.04
C ASN A 120 16.96 -36.36 -37.19
N LEU A 121 17.91 -35.92 -36.37
CA LEU A 121 19.28 -36.46 -36.37
C LEU A 121 19.30 -37.96 -36.03
N GLN A 122 18.49 -38.40 -35.06
CA GLN A 122 18.38 -39.83 -34.71
C GLN A 122 17.70 -40.67 -35.80
N ALA A 123 16.80 -40.09 -36.59
CA ALA A 123 16.15 -40.79 -37.70
C ALA A 123 17.10 -41.01 -38.89
N SER A 124 18.01 -40.07 -39.17
CA SER A 124 19.06 -40.24 -40.20
C SER A 124 20.15 -41.23 -39.78
N SER A 125 20.47 -41.36 -38.49
CA SER A 125 21.45 -42.36 -38.02
C SER A 125 20.91 -43.80 -38.05
N LYS A 126 19.60 -43.99 -38.25
CA LYS A 126 18.94 -45.31 -38.30
C LYS A 126 18.63 -45.79 -39.73
N LYS A 127 18.94 -45.01 -40.75
CA LYS A 127 18.90 -45.39 -42.17
C LYS A 127 20.30 -45.75 -42.64
#